data_AF-A0A7C7G0M0-F1
#
_entry.id   AF-A0A7C7G0M0-F1
#
_cell.length_a   1.000
_cell.length_b   1.000
_cell.length_c   1.000
_cell.angle_alpha   90.00
_cell.angle_beta   90.00
_cell.angle_gamma   90.00
#
_symmetry.space_group_name_H-M   'P 1'
#
loop_
_entity.id
_entity.type
_entity.pdbx_description
1 polymer ?
#
loop_
_entity_poly.entity_id
_entity_poly.type
_entity_poly.pdbx_seq_one_letter_code
_entity_poly.pdbx_strand_id
1 'polypeptide(L)'
;EWNQMTPYEKINLLPHPEAVYDIFGTFVPNIQGKRTDIEDCRKRILEGQTEEEISDAHFGTWTRYHRSFKRYKTLKRVNQRTWKTQVVVLWGKAGTGKTERINYLSPNVRRMFRENNFWSDYDEQKTVLWDDFDGKTVKRQSFLQLTDRYPCQIRQIGGYSNWAPRIIYITSNTPPECWYNDNNDTCHAVMRRISYVEECFKRPDQYDLVQLQQSIELSEIQSGSSITTTLDTDTKTKRTLSKLPN
;
A
#
# COMPACT_ATOMS: atom_id res chain seq x y z
N GLU A 1 8.16 74.30 -45.74
CA GLU A 1 8.81 73.31 -44.85
C GLU A 1 7.93 72.09 -44.53
N TRP A 2 6.62 72.22 -44.28
CA TRP A 2 5.72 71.06 -44.02
C TRP A 2 5.69 69.97 -45.12
N ASN A 3 5.80 70.37 -46.39
CA ASN A 3 5.77 69.44 -47.52
C ASN A 3 7.10 68.71 -47.78
N GLN A 4 8.15 69.02 -47.02
CA GLN A 4 9.46 68.36 -47.12
C GLN A 4 9.79 67.46 -45.92
N MET A 5 8.91 67.42 -44.91
CA MET A 5 9.07 66.56 -43.73
C MET A 5 8.65 65.12 -44.02
N THR A 6 9.39 64.18 -43.44
CA THR A 6 9.04 62.75 -43.45
C THR A 6 7.77 62.50 -42.63
N PRO A 7 7.03 61.40 -42.88
CA PRO A 7 5.85 61.06 -42.09
C PRO A 7 6.10 60.97 -40.58
N TYR A 8 7.31 60.59 -40.16
CA TYR A 8 7.69 60.44 -38.76
C TYR A 8 7.87 61.78 -38.04
N GLU A 9 8.44 62.77 -38.71
CA GLU A 9 8.63 64.12 -38.19
C GLU A 9 7.29 64.85 -38.00
N LYS A 10 6.32 64.55 -38.88
CA LYS A 10 4.95 65.10 -38.78
C LYS A 10 4.18 64.55 -37.58
N ILE A 11 4.41 63.29 -37.20
CA ILE A 11 3.73 62.64 -36.05
C ILE A 11 4.17 63.26 -34.72
N ASN A 12 5.44 63.63 -34.58
CA ASN A 12 5.99 64.21 -33.35
C ASN A 12 5.62 65.69 -33.13
N LEU A 13 5.06 66.35 -34.16
CA LEU A 13 4.64 67.76 -34.11
C LEU A 13 3.12 67.93 -33.88
N LEU A 14 2.35 66.84 -33.92
CA LEU A 14 0.94 66.89 -33.55
C LEU A 14 0.86 67.07 -32.02
N PRO A 15 0.08 68.05 -31.51
CA PRO A 15 -0.14 68.15 -30.07
C PRO A 15 -0.72 66.82 -29.63
N HIS A 16 -0.03 66.14 -28.69
CA HIS A 16 -0.49 64.89 -28.11
C HIS A 16 -1.91 65.15 -27.58
N PRO A 17 -2.96 64.60 -28.22
CA PRO A 17 -4.29 64.72 -27.66
C PRO A 17 -4.20 64.04 -26.30
N GLU A 18 -4.63 64.73 -25.26
CA GLU A 18 -4.82 64.15 -23.94
C GLU A 18 -5.38 62.74 -24.14
N ALA A 19 -4.53 61.75 -23.87
CA ALA A 19 -4.87 60.37 -24.13
C ALA A 19 -5.98 60.01 -23.16
N VAL A 20 -7.21 60.16 -23.62
CA VAL A 20 -8.38 59.57 -22.99
C VAL A 20 -8.24 58.06 -23.22
N TYR A 21 -7.55 57.41 -22.28
CA TYR A 21 -7.59 55.96 -22.18
C TYR A 21 -8.96 55.60 -21.64
N ASP A 22 -9.77 54.96 -22.47
CA ASP A 22 -10.99 54.30 -22.02
C ASP A 22 -10.56 53.14 -21.11
N ILE A 23 -10.76 53.30 -19.79
CA ILE A 23 -10.38 52.31 -18.77
C ILE A 23 -11.37 51.14 -18.83
N PHE A 24 -11.27 50.32 -19.87
CA PHE A 24 -11.94 49.03 -19.94
C PHE A 24 -10.98 47.93 -19.48
N GLY A 25 -10.93 47.74 -18.16
CA GLY A 25 -10.28 46.59 -17.55
C GLY A 25 -9.64 46.94 -16.21
N THR A 26 -10.37 46.75 -15.11
CA THR A 26 -9.73 46.60 -13.81
C THR A 26 -8.81 45.39 -13.86
N PHE A 27 -7.50 45.60 -13.67
CA PHE A 27 -6.56 44.52 -13.39
C PHE A 27 -7.01 43.83 -12.10
N VAL A 28 -7.70 42.70 -12.23
CA VAL A 28 -7.89 41.79 -11.10
C VAL A 28 -6.54 41.08 -10.96
N PRO A 29 -5.76 41.32 -9.89
CA PRO A 29 -4.54 40.56 -9.68
C PRO A 29 -4.92 39.09 -9.75
N ASN A 30 -4.23 38.33 -10.60
CA ASN A 30 -4.42 36.90 -10.70
C ASN A 30 -4.00 36.32 -9.34
N ILE A 31 -4.97 36.19 -8.43
CA ILE A 31 -4.77 35.54 -7.14
C ILE A 31 -4.41 34.12 -7.54
N GLN A 32 -3.12 33.80 -7.49
CA GLN A 32 -2.60 32.49 -7.85
C GLN A 32 -3.47 31.46 -7.12
N GLY A 33 -4.27 30.72 -7.89
CA GLY A 33 -5.23 29.79 -7.33
C GLY A 33 -4.49 28.88 -6.35
N LYS A 34 -4.97 28.81 -5.11
CA LYS A 34 -4.46 27.84 -4.14
C LYS A 34 -4.52 26.48 -4.85
N ARG A 35 -3.40 25.76 -4.92
CA ARG A 35 -3.34 24.44 -5.54
C ARG A 35 -4.12 23.43 -4.70
N THR A 36 -5.44 23.51 -4.79
CA THR A 36 -6.42 22.69 -4.09
C THR A 36 -6.25 21.23 -4.47
N ASP A 37 -5.92 20.96 -5.73
CA ASP A 37 -5.63 19.64 -6.28
C ASP A 37 -4.50 18.91 -5.53
N ILE A 38 -3.39 19.60 -5.24
CA ILE A 38 -2.26 19.01 -4.50
C ILE A 38 -2.65 18.77 -3.03
N GLU A 39 -3.42 19.69 -2.45
CA GLU A 39 -3.86 19.59 -1.06
C GLU A 39 -4.89 18.46 -0.87
N ASP A 40 -5.76 18.24 -1.84
CA ASP A 40 -6.69 17.10 -1.86
C ASP A 40 -5.93 15.78 -1.98
N CYS A 41 -4.93 15.69 -2.88
CA CYS A 41 -4.02 14.53 -2.93
C CYS A 41 -3.32 14.30 -1.57
N ARG A 42 -2.84 15.37 -0.92
CA ARG A 42 -2.22 15.28 0.42
C ARG A 42 -3.17 14.67 1.45
N LYS A 43 -4.43 15.13 1.47
CA LYS A 43 -5.47 14.61 2.37
C LYS A 43 -5.74 13.12 2.12
N ARG A 44 -5.93 12.73 0.86
CA ARG A 44 -6.15 11.33 0.46
C ARG A 44 -5.00 10.40 0.88
N ILE A 45 -3.75 10.85 0.73
CA ILE A 45 -2.56 10.09 1.18
C ILE A 45 -2.61 9.86 2.69
N LEU A 46 -2.98 10.88 3.47
CA LEU A 46 -3.09 10.79 4.94
C LEU A 46 -4.26 9.91 5.39
N GLU A 47 -5.36 9.92 4.64
CA GLU A 47 -6.51 9.03 4.84
C GLU A 47 -6.22 7.57 4.47
N GLY A 48 -5.08 7.31 3.81
CA GLY A 48 -4.60 5.97 3.54
C GLY A 48 -4.99 5.42 2.16
N GLN A 49 -5.57 6.25 1.29
CA GLN A 49 -5.96 5.85 -0.07
C GLN A 49 -4.80 5.25 -0.88
N THR A 50 -5.13 4.35 -1.79
CA THR A 50 -4.17 3.69 -2.66
C THR A 50 -3.65 4.65 -3.72
N GLU A 51 -2.50 4.33 -4.33
CA GLU A 51 -1.98 5.15 -5.43
C GLU A 51 -2.94 5.18 -6.63
N GLU A 52 -3.64 4.08 -6.88
CA GLU A 52 -4.67 3.93 -7.93
C GLU A 52 -5.87 4.85 -7.68
N GLU A 53 -6.42 4.86 -6.47
CA GLU A 53 -7.53 5.75 -6.09
C GLU A 53 -7.18 7.23 -6.26
N ILE A 54 -5.93 7.59 -5.94
CA ILE A 54 -5.43 8.97 -6.10
C ILE A 54 -5.24 9.30 -7.58
N SER A 55 -4.71 8.37 -8.38
CA SER A 55 -4.51 8.59 -9.81
C SER A 55 -5.83 8.74 -10.56
N ASP A 56 -6.84 7.96 -10.20
CA ASP A 56 -8.17 8.03 -10.82
C ASP A 56 -8.88 9.33 -10.47
N ALA A 57 -8.77 9.79 -9.22
CA ALA A 57 -9.39 11.04 -8.78
C ALA A 57 -8.68 12.31 -9.29
N HIS A 58 -7.34 12.28 -9.41
CA HIS A 58 -6.53 13.47 -9.67
C HIS A 58 -5.39 13.20 -10.69
N PHE A 59 -5.72 12.60 -11.84
CA PHE A 59 -4.74 12.13 -12.83
C PHE A 59 -3.70 13.18 -13.26
N GLY A 60 -4.12 14.40 -13.60
CA GLY A 60 -3.21 15.46 -14.05
C GLY A 60 -2.21 15.93 -12.97
N THR A 61 -2.64 15.87 -11.71
CA THR A 61 -1.80 16.20 -10.55
C THR A 61 -0.89 15.02 -10.20
N TRP A 62 -1.43 13.80 -10.22
CA TRP A 62 -0.69 12.57 -9.98
C TRP A 62 0.44 12.38 -11.00
N THR A 63 0.17 12.48 -12.30
CA THR A 63 1.19 12.32 -13.35
C THR A 63 2.41 13.23 -13.12
N ARG A 64 2.17 14.47 -12.70
CA ARG A 64 3.23 15.46 -12.40
C ARG A 64 3.97 15.19 -11.08
N TYR A 65 3.28 14.68 -10.06
CA TYR A 65 3.79 14.66 -8.69
C TYR A 65 3.84 13.27 -8.02
N HIS A 66 3.59 12.18 -8.75
CA HIS A 66 3.53 10.80 -8.23
C HIS A 66 4.74 10.43 -7.36
N ARG A 67 5.96 10.81 -7.77
CA ARG A 67 7.19 10.55 -6.98
C ARG A 67 7.18 11.28 -5.64
N SER A 68 6.76 12.54 -5.63
CA SER A 68 6.65 13.35 -4.41
C SER A 68 5.57 12.82 -3.50
N PHE A 69 4.44 12.36 -4.06
CA PHE A 69 3.35 11.73 -3.31
C PHE A 69 3.79 10.41 -2.68
N LYS A 70 4.47 9.54 -3.44
CA LYS A 70 5.06 8.30 -2.92
C LYS A 70 6.04 8.59 -1.78
N ARG A 71 6.93 9.58 -1.95
CA ARG A 71 7.87 10.00 -0.89
C ARG A 71 7.14 10.55 0.34
N TYR A 72 6.13 11.38 0.15
CA TYR A 72 5.33 11.95 1.23
C TYR A 72 4.58 10.86 2.01
N LYS A 73 3.98 9.90 1.30
CA LYS A 73 3.35 8.70 1.88
C LYS A 73 4.35 7.95 2.78
N THR A 74 5.56 7.68 2.30
CA THR A 74 6.62 7.04 3.11
C THR A 74 7.00 7.86 4.35
N LEU A 75 7.09 9.20 4.24
CA LEU A 75 7.45 10.08 5.37
C LEU A 75 6.35 10.16 6.43
N LYS A 76 5.08 10.10 6.02
CA LYS A 76 3.93 10.25 6.92
C LYS A 76 3.48 8.96 7.56
N ARG A 77 3.77 7.81 6.94
CA ARG A 77 3.39 6.52 7.49
C ARG A 77 4.32 6.14 8.64
N VAL A 78 3.83 6.36 9.86
CA VAL A 78 4.35 5.84 11.14
C VAL A 78 3.94 4.38 11.35
N ASN A 79 3.16 3.79 10.43
CA ASN A 79 2.72 2.37 10.42
C ASN A 79 3.88 1.43 10.14
N GLN A 80 4.89 1.51 10.99
CA GLN A 80 5.94 0.55 11.10
C GLN A 80 5.33 -0.76 11.59
N ARG A 81 5.76 -1.87 10.99
CA ARG A 81 5.36 -3.20 11.43
C ARG A 81 5.64 -3.35 12.94
N THR A 82 4.59 -3.60 13.71
CA THR A 82 4.64 -3.83 15.17
C THR A 82 4.14 -5.22 15.57
N TRP A 83 3.66 -6.01 14.61
CA TRP A 83 3.16 -7.37 14.80
C TRP A 83 4.18 -8.38 14.30
N LYS A 84 4.13 -9.61 14.86
CA LYS A 84 4.83 -10.75 14.28
C LYS A 84 4.16 -11.12 12.95
N THR A 85 4.95 -11.15 11.88
CA THR A 85 4.48 -11.62 10.57
C THR A 85 4.23 -13.12 10.63
N GLN A 86 3.07 -13.58 10.15
CA GLN A 86 2.80 -15.01 10.00
C GLN A 86 3.48 -15.51 8.72
N VAL A 87 4.29 -16.55 8.85
CA VAL A 87 5.00 -17.15 7.71
C VAL A 87 4.49 -18.56 7.49
N VAL A 88 3.93 -18.81 6.31
CA VAL A 88 3.32 -20.09 5.93
C VAL A 88 4.12 -20.66 4.78
N VAL A 89 4.68 -21.86 4.98
CA VAL A 89 5.54 -22.52 3.99
C VAL A 89 4.83 -23.76 3.46
N LEU A 90 4.59 -23.79 2.15
CA LEU A 90 4.20 -24.99 1.42
C LEU A 90 5.41 -25.46 0.62
N TRP A 91 5.90 -26.67 0.86
CA TRP A 91 7.05 -27.20 0.13
C TRP A 91 6.76 -28.57 -0.47
N GLY A 92 7.54 -29.01 -1.44
CA GLY A 92 7.37 -30.31 -2.11
C GLY A 92 7.65 -30.22 -3.60
N LYS A 93 7.51 -31.32 -4.34
CA LYS A 93 7.85 -31.36 -5.78
C LYS A 93 7.09 -30.30 -6.60
N ALA A 94 7.66 -29.90 -7.73
CA ALA A 94 6.95 -29.06 -8.70
C ALA A 94 5.67 -29.77 -9.17
N GLY A 95 4.63 -29.00 -9.49
CA GLY A 95 3.34 -29.54 -9.95
C GLY A 95 2.39 -30.03 -8.85
N THR A 96 2.73 -29.92 -7.57
CA THR A 96 1.85 -30.29 -6.44
C THR A 96 0.85 -29.20 -6.05
N GLY A 97 0.64 -28.17 -6.88
CA GLY A 97 -0.43 -27.18 -6.68
C GLY A 97 -0.24 -26.18 -5.53
N LYS A 98 0.97 -26.04 -4.98
CA LYS A 98 1.28 -25.14 -3.84
C LYS A 98 0.82 -23.69 -4.08
N THR A 99 1.22 -23.13 -5.22
CA THR A 99 0.90 -21.75 -5.61
C THR A 99 -0.59 -21.57 -5.89
N GLU A 100 -1.22 -22.57 -6.52
CA GLU A 100 -2.67 -22.57 -6.78
C GLU A 100 -3.48 -22.55 -5.49
N ARG A 101 -3.09 -23.40 -4.52
CA ARG A 101 -3.71 -23.43 -3.19
C ARG A 101 -3.64 -22.08 -2.50
N ILE A 102 -2.49 -21.39 -2.56
CA ILE A 102 -2.33 -20.06 -1.95
C ILE A 102 -3.20 -19.02 -2.65
N ASN A 103 -3.26 -19.02 -3.98
CA ASN A 103 -4.13 -18.09 -4.70
C ASN A 103 -5.61 -18.34 -4.41
N TYR A 104 -6.01 -19.60 -4.23
CA TYR A 104 -7.37 -19.95 -3.82
C TYR A 104 -7.69 -19.43 -2.41
N LEU A 105 -6.80 -19.67 -1.44
CA LEU A 105 -7.00 -19.26 -0.04
C LEU A 105 -6.85 -17.76 0.18
N SER A 106 -6.05 -17.09 -0.64
CA SER A 106 -5.80 -15.65 -0.55
C SER A 106 -5.83 -15.01 -1.95
N PRO A 107 -7.02 -14.75 -2.51
CA PRO A 107 -7.17 -14.22 -3.87
C PRO A 107 -6.45 -12.90 -4.12
N ASN A 108 -6.27 -12.08 -3.08
CA ASN A 108 -5.59 -10.79 -3.14
C ASN A 108 -4.09 -10.88 -2.78
N VAL A 109 -3.49 -12.08 -2.81
CA VAL A 109 -2.08 -12.26 -2.49
C VAL A 109 -1.20 -11.54 -3.51
N ARG A 110 -0.27 -10.70 -3.03
CA ARG A 110 0.72 -10.06 -3.90
C ARG A 110 1.90 -11.00 -4.11
N ARG A 111 2.05 -11.54 -5.31
CA ARG A 111 3.28 -12.25 -5.69
C ARG A 111 4.45 -11.26 -5.70
N MET A 112 5.50 -11.60 -4.97
CA MET A 112 6.70 -10.81 -4.82
C MET A 112 7.87 -11.56 -5.45
N PHE A 113 8.67 -10.86 -6.24
CA PHE A 113 9.92 -11.39 -6.77
C PHE A 113 11.06 -10.40 -6.53
N ARG A 114 12.29 -10.89 -6.62
CA ARG A 114 13.49 -10.09 -6.38
C ARG A 114 14.49 -10.30 -7.51
N GLU A 115 14.83 -9.21 -8.19
CA GLU A 115 15.75 -9.19 -9.33
C GLU A 115 16.75 -8.06 -9.16
N ASN A 116 18.04 -8.30 -9.42
CA ASN A 116 19.10 -7.28 -9.33
C ASN A 116 19.11 -6.48 -8.00
N ASN A 117 18.79 -7.16 -6.89
CA ASN A 117 18.63 -6.58 -5.55
C ASN A 117 17.41 -5.65 -5.33
N PHE A 118 16.50 -5.57 -6.29
CA PHE A 118 15.23 -4.86 -6.18
C PHE A 118 14.09 -5.84 -6.00
N TRP A 119 13.17 -5.52 -5.09
CA TRP A 119 11.89 -6.18 -4.99
C TRP A 119 10.93 -5.60 -6.03
N SER A 120 10.00 -6.44 -6.48
CA SER A 120 8.82 -6.01 -7.22
C SER A 120 7.99 -4.97 -6.45
N ASP A 121 7.07 -4.30 -7.15
CA ASP A 121 6.22 -3.30 -6.53
C ASP A 121 5.38 -3.90 -5.40
N TYR A 122 5.35 -3.17 -4.30
CA TYR A 122 4.70 -3.47 -3.03
C TYR A 122 4.26 -2.12 -2.47
N ASP A 123 2.97 -2.05 -2.19
CA ASP A 123 2.26 -0.89 -1.65
C ASP A 123 1.43 -1.34 -0.45
N GLU A 124 2.12 -1.90 0.55
CA GLU A 124 1.53 -2.31 1.83
C GLU A 124 0.45 -3.39 1.74
N GLN A 125 0.57 -4.28 0.75
CA GLN A 125 -0.31 -5.44 0.70
C GLN A 125 -0.16 -6.27 1.99
N LYS A 126 -1.29 -6.64 2.58
CA LYS A 126 -1.35 -7.40 3.83
C LYS A 126 -0.81 -8.81 3.66
N THR A 127 -0.95 -9.37 2.46
CA THR A 127 -0.59 -10.75 2.16
C THR A 127 0.30 -10.80 0.95
N VAL A 128 1.46 -11.43 1.09
CA VAL A 128 2.46 -11.55 0.02
C VAL A 128 2.85 -13.01 -0.20
N LEU A 129 3.29 -13.33 -1.42
CA LEU A 129 3.75 -14.65 -1.81
C LEU A 129 5.20 -14.56 -2.31
N TRP A 130 6.10 -15.33 -1.71
CA TRP A 130 7.42 -15.67 -2.25
C TRP A 130 7.32 -17.03 -2.93
N ASP A 131 7.24 -17.00 -4.25
CA ASP A 131 7.02 -18.21 -5.05
C ASP A 131 8.35 -18.84 -5.47
N ASP A 132 8.42 -20.18 -5.47
CA ASP A 132 9.61 -20.98 -5.80
C ASP A 132 10.88 -20.55 -5.03
N PHE A 133 10.72 -20.33 -3.74
CA PHE A 133 11.82 -19.92 -2.87
C PHE A 133 12.85 -21.05 -2.68
N ASP A 134 14.12 -20.71 -2.82
CA ASP A 134 15.24 -21.68 -2.75
C ASP A 134 16.34 -21.28 -1.76
N GLY A 135 16.14 -20.21 -0.99
CA GLY A 135 17.14 -19.66 -0.09
C GLY A 135 18.31 -18.92 -0.75
N LYS A 136 18.42 -18.92 -2.09
CA LYS A 136 19.51 -18.24 -2.82
C LYS A 136 19.14 -16.80 -3.17
N THR A 137 17.89 -16.58 -3.58
CA THR A 137 17.42 -15.28 -4.06
C THR A 137 17.35 -14.22 -2.95
N VAL A 138 17.02 -14.64 -1.73
CA VAL A 138 16.98 -13.79 -0.54
C VAL A 138 18.01 -14.30 0.46
N LYS A 139 19.01 -13.48 0.77
CA LYS A 139 20.03 -13.81 1.77
C LYS A 139 19.39 -14.07 3.13
N ARG A 140 19.95 -15.00 3.91
CA ARG A 140 19.48 -15.36 5.26
C ARG A 140 19.18 -14.15 6.15
N GLN A 141 20.12 -13.21 6.24
CA GLN A 141 19.94 -12.01 7.07
C GLN A 141 18.70 -11.20 6.65
N SER A 142 18.47 -11.06 5.35
CA SER A 142 17.28 -10.40 4.82
C SER A 142 16.02 -11.20 5.14
N PHE A 143 16.04 -12.53 4.99
CA PHE A 143 14.91 -13.38 5.37
C PHE A 143 14.54 -13.19 6.85
N LEU A 144 15.52 -13.26 7.74
CA LEU A 144 15.30 -13.09 9.19
C LEU A 144 14.71 -11.72 9.52
N GLN A 145 15.16 -10.64 8.86
CA GLN A 145 14.62 -9.31 9.05
C GLN A 145 13.21 -9.15 8.45
N LEU A 146 12.99 -9.66 7.25
CA LEU A 146 11.71 -9.54 6.53
C LEU A 146 10.61 -10.40 7.14
N THR A 147 10.94 -11.44 7.88
CA THR A 147 9.97 -12.33 8.56
C THR A 147 9.83 -12.04 10.06
N ASP A 148 10.54 -11.04 10.59
CA ASP A 148 10.44 -10.65 12.00
C ASP A 148 9.20 -9.78 12.31
N ARG A 149 9.12 -9.31 13.56
CA ARG A 149 8.18 -8.31 14.06
C ARG A 149 8.66 -6.87 13.91
N TYR A 150 9.96 -6.65 13.70
CA TYR A 150 10.55 -5.32 13.74
C TYR A 150 10.33 -4.55 12.43
N PRO A 151 10.29 -3.21 12.46
CA PRO A 151 10.17 -2.39 11.26
C PRO A 151 11.36 -2.62 10.31
N CYS A 152 11.09 -2.77 9.02
CA CYS A 152 12.13 -2.81 8.00
C CYS A 152 11.62 -2.25 6.67
N GLN A 153 12.54 -2.04 5.74
CA GLN A 153 12.23 -1.51 4.41
C GLN A 153 12.76 -2.45 3.34
N ILE A 154 12.05 -2.52 2.23
CA ILE A 154 12.50 -3.20 1.01
C ILE A 154 12.89 -2.16 -0.04
N ARG A 155 13.93 -2.48 -0.80
CA ARG A 155 14.38 -1.67 -1.93
C ARG A 155 13.57 -2.03 -3.16
N GLN A 156 13.05 -1.01 -3.83
CA GLN A 156 12.29 -1.13 -5.08
C GLN A 156 12.90 -0.21 -6.13
N ILE A 157 12.49 -0.40 -7.39
CA ILE A 157 12.83 0.56 -8.44
C ILE A 157 12.21 1.92 -8.04
N GLY A 158 13.04 2.96 -8.05
CA GLY A 158 12.61 4.31 -7.68
C GLY A 158 12.52 4.61 -6.18
N GLY A 159 12.94 3.72 -5.28
CA GLY A 159 13.06 4.06 -3.85
C GLY A 159 13.01 2.90 -2.87
N TYR A 160 12.46 3.18 -1.69
CA TYR A 160 12.25 2.21 -0.62
C TYR A 160 10.77 2.23 -0.20
N SER A 161 10.27 1.06 0.18
CA SER A 161 8.93 0.89 0.74
C SER A 161 9.01 0.23 2.10
N ASN A 162 8.17 0.68 3.03
CA ASN A 162 8.07 0.07 4.36
C ASN A 162 7.52 -1.34 4.20
N TRP A 163 8.22 -2.33 4.75
CA TRP A 163 7.82 -3.74 4.66
C TRP A 163 6.98 -4.11 5.88
N ALA A 164 5.67 -4.29 5.65
CA ALA A 164 4.71 -4.58 6.70
C ALA A 164 3.61 -5.57 6.26
N PRO A 165 3.93 -6.74 5.68
CA PRO A 165 2.92 -7.77 5.48
C PRO A 165 2.45 -8.35 6.82
N ARG A 166 1.20 -8.80 6.86
CA ARG A 166 0.63 -9.61 7.94
C ARG A 166 0.97 -11.08 7.74
N ILE A 167 0.86 -11.55 6.50
CA ILE A 167 1.08 -12.93 6.10
C ILE A 167 2.08 -12.97 4.93
N ILE A 168 3.09 -13.83 5.06
CA ILE A 168 4.01 -14.21 3.98
C ILE A 168 3.77 -15.68 3.68
N TYR A 169 3.22 -15.97 2.51
CA TYR A 169 3.22 -17.32 1.95
C TYR A 169 4.53 -17.56 1.22
N ILE A 170 5.08 -18.76 1.38
CA ILE A 170 6.28 -19.20 0.68
C ILE A 170 5.98 -20.55 0.06
N THR A 171 6.22 -20.68 -1.25
CA THR A 171 6.28 -21.99 -1.90
C THR A 171 7.73 -22.38 -2.12
N SER A 172 8.06 -23.66 -2.00
CA SER A 172 9.41 -24.16 -2.27
C SER A 172 9.41 -25.58 -2.82
N ASN A 173 10.49 -25.93 -3.53
CA ASN A 173 10.76 -27.32 -3.91
C ASN A 173 11.69 -28.02 -2.92
N THR A 174 12.29 -27.28 -1.99
CA THR A 174 13.16 -27.80 -0.93
C THR A 174 12.54 -27.52 0.44
N PRO A 175 12.78 -28.39 1.43
CA PRO A 175 12.32 -28.15 2.79
C PRO A 175 13.03 -26.91 3.38
N PRO A 176 12.36 -26.13 4.24
CA PRO A 176 12.91 -24.88 4.77
C PRO A 176 14.19 -25.05 5.58
N GLU A 177 14.40 -26.24 6.16
CA GLU A 177 15.62 -26.63 6.87
C GLU A 177 16.86 -26.58 5.95
N CYS A 178 16.68 -26.75 4.65
CA CYS A 178 17.76 -26.80 3.66
C CYS A 178 17.96 -25.48 2.88
N TRP A 179 17.22 -24.41 3.19
CA TRP A 179 17.34 -23.15 2.44
C TRP A 179 18.68 -22.43 2.65
N TYR A 180 19.30 -22.61 3.82
CA TYR A 180 20.53 -21.93 4.19
C TYR A 180 21.50 -22.90 4.84
N ASN A 181 22.80 -22.77 4.53
CA ASN A 181 23.86 -23.70 4.94
C ASN A 181 23.71 -24.26 6.37
N ASP A 182 23.88 -25.58 6.44
CA ASP A 182 23.56 -26.50 7.53
C ASP A 182 24.49 -26.38 8.76
N ASN A 183 24.53 -25.22 9.41
CA ASN A 183 24.85 -25.21 10.82
C ASN A 183 23.55 -25.15 11.65
N ASN A 184 23.50 -25.91 12.75
CA ASN A 184 22.28 -26.08 13.55
C ASN A 184 21.66 -24.74 13.98
N ASP A 185 22.48 -23.74 14.27
CA ASP A 185 22.02 -22.40 14.67
C ASP A 185 21.31 -21.65 13.54
N THR A 186 21.76 -21.81 12.29
CA THR A 186 21.14 -21.19 11.12
C THR A 186 19.75 -21.74 10.87
N CYS A 187 19.62 -23.07 10.90
CA CYS A 187 18.33 -23.74 10.71
C CYS A 187 17.34 -23.30 11.81
N HIS A 188 17.76 -23.34 13.07
CA HIS A 188 16.91 -22.93 14.19
C HIS A 188 16.42 -21.47 14.08
N ALA A 189 17.28 -20.56 13.60
CA ALA A 189 16.92 -19.15 13.42
C ALA A 189 15.85 -18.92 12.34
N VAL A 190 15.82 -19.75 11.30
CA VAL A 190 14.83 -19.72 10.21
C VAL A 190 13.54 -20.37 10.67
N MET A 191 13.63 -21.58 11.22
CA MET A 191 12.46 -22.36 11.63
C MET A 191 11.60 -21.65 12.67
N ARG A 192 12.20 -20.92 13.64
CA ARG A 192 11.43 -20.12 14.62
C ARG A 192 10.62 -18.96 14.02
N ARG A 193 10.84 -18.61 12.75
CA ARG A 193 10.08 -17.57 12.02
C ARG A 193 8.93 -18.15 11.21
N ILE A 194 9.03 -19.43 10.88
CA ILE A 194 7.98 -20.16 10.19
C ILE A 194 6.87 -20.46 11.20
N SER A 195 5.67 -20.01 10.87
CA SER A 195 4.48 -20.19 11.71
C SER A 195 3.76 -21.50 11.38
N TYR A 196 3.84 -21.92 10.12
CA TYR A 196 3.27 -23.17 9.62
C TYR A 196 4.10 -23.69 8.47
N VAL A 197 4.32 -25.00 8.44
CA VAL A 197 5.02 -25.70 7.36
C VAL A 197 4.24 -26.96 6.97
N GLU A 198 4.07 -27.20 5.69
CA GLU A 198 3.42 -28.39 5.14
C GLU A 198 4.17 -28.89 3.92
N GLU A 199 4.40 -30.21 3.86
CA GLU A 199 4.87 -30.90 2.66
C GLU A 199 3.68 -31.29 1.77
N CYS A 200 3.66 -30.78 0.55
CA CYS A 200 2.63 -31.02 -0.44
C CYS A 200 3.07 -32.13 -1.41
N PHE A 201 2.40 -33.29 -1.32
CA PHE A 201 2.69 -34.47 -2.14
C PHE A 201 1.86 -34.56 -3.43
N LYS A 202 0.66 -33.97 -3.44
CA LYS A 202 -0.27 -33.98 -4.57
C LYS A 202 -0.90 -32.60 -4.76
N ARG A 203 -1.36 -32.34 -5.98
CA ARG A 203 -2.20 -31.18 -6.28
C ARG A 203 -3.53 -31.34 -5.52
N PRO A 204 -4.00 -30.33 -4.78
CA PRO A 204 -5.29 -30.39 -4.12
C PRO A 204 -6.41 -30.42 -5.16
N ASP A 205 -7.43 -31.22 -4.92
CA ASP A 205 -8.66 -31.15 -5.70
C ASP A 205 -9.59 -30.04 -5.16
N GLN A 206 -10.70 -29.78 -5.87
CA GLN A 206 -11.63 -28.72 -5.48
C GLN A 206 -12.26 -28.98 -4.10
N TYR A 207 -12.46 -30.25 -3.74
CA TYR A 207 -13.03 -30.61 -2.44
C TYR A 207 -12.04 -30.31 -1.30
N ASP A 208 -10.77 -30.66 -1.48
CA ASP A 208 -9.68 -30.34 -0.56
C ASP A 208 -9.62 -28.83 -0.27
N LEU A 209 -9.69 -28.01 -1.32
CA LEU A 209 -9.64 -26.54 -1.22
C LEU A 209 -10.83 -25.94 -0.47
N VAL A 210 -12.05 -26.43 -0.74
CA VAL A 210 -13.27 -25.97 -0.06
C VAL A 210 -13.24 -26.34 1.43
N GLN A 211 -12.85 -27.56 1.76
CA GLN A 211 -12.72 -28.01 3.16
C GLN A 211 -11.69 -27.18 3.94
N LEU A 212 -10.55 -26.89 3.31
CA LEU A 212 -9.53 -26.01 3.88
C LEU A 212 -10.07 -24.61 4.17
N GLN A 213 -10.78 -24.01 3.21
CA GLN A 213 -11.34 -22.67 3.40
C GLN A 213 -12.38 -22.65 4.54
N GLN A 214 -13.27 -23.63 4.59
CA GLN A 214 -14.24 -23.77 5.70
C GLN A 214 -13.54 -23.94 7.05
N SER A 215 -12.46 -24.72 7.11
CA SER A 215 -11.69 -24.91 8.35
C SER A 215 -11.04 -23.61 8.84
N ILE A 216 -10.56 -22.76 7.92
CA ILE A 216 -9.98 -21.45 8.24
C ILE A 216 -11.07 -20.51 8.76
N GLU A 217 -12.20 -20.40 8.05
CA GLU A 217 -13.33 -19.57 8.47
C GLU A 217 -13.85 -19.97 9.87
N LEU A 218 -13.96 -21.27 10.15
CA LEU A 218 -14.35 -21.78 11.48
C LEU A 218 -13.32 -21.41 12.56
N SER A 219 -12.02 -21.45 12.25
CA SER A 219 -10.96 -21.07 13.19
C SER A 219 -10.93 -19.56 13.48
N GLU A 220 -11.25 -18.73 12.49
CA GLU A 220 -11.36 -17.28 12.65
C GLU A 220 -12.59 -16.90 13.50
N ILE A 221 -13.71 -17.59 13.32
CA ILE A 221 -14.91 -17.42 14.16
C ILE A 221 -14.61 -17.79 15.63
N GLN A 222 -13.91 -18.90 15.86
CA GLN A 222 -13.55 -19.34 17.21
C GLN A 222 -12.54 -18.41 17.90
N SER A 223 -11.59 -17.85 17.16
CA SER A 223 -10.62 -16.88 17.68
C SER A 223 -11.19 -15.45 17.83
N GLY A 224 -12.25 -15.10 17.08
CA GLY A 224 -12.95 -13.82 17.12
C GLY A 224 -13.98 -13.66 18.26
N SER A 225 -14.38 -14.74 18.94
CA SER A 225 -15.42 -14.72 19.98
C SER A 225 -15.03 -14.02 21.30
N SER A 226 -13.91 -13.29 21.35
CA SER A 226 -13.53 -12.46 22.53
C SER A 226 -13.68 -10.95 22.32
N ILE A 227 -14.14 -10.46 21.16
CA ILE A 227 -14.28 -9.01 20.94
C ILE A 227 -15.57 -8.69 20.18
N THR A 228 -16.72 -8.67 20.86
CA THR A 228 -17.82 -7.70 20.67
C THR A 228 -19.04 -8.03 21.55
N THR A 229 -19.27 -7.24 22.60
CA THR A 229 -20.61 -6.70 22.93
C THR A 229 -20.46 -5.60 23.98
N THR A 230 -20.09 -4.41 23.54
CA THR A 230 -20.60 -3.17 24.13
C THR A 230 -20.82 -2.19 22.99
N LEU A 231 -22.07 -2.11 22.55
CA LEU A 231 -22.75 -0.95 21.95
C LEU A 231 -24.10 -1.46 21.46
N ASP A 232 -25.14 -1.28 22.29
CA ASP A 232 -26.48 -0.83 21.88
C ASP A 232 -27.50 -1.16 22.98
N THR A 233 -27.68 -0.24 23.92
CA THR A 233 -29.01 0.07 24.48
C THR A 233 -29.01 1.50 24.97
N ASP A 234 -29.42 2.45 24.13
CA ASP A 234 -30.07 3.66 24.63
C ASP A 234 -31.03 4.25 23.60
N THR A 235 -32.10 3.51 23.33
CA THR A 235 -33.36 4.09 22.85
C THR A 235 -34.52 3.36 23.50
N LYS A 236 -35.14 3.98 24.52
CA LYS A 236 -36.61 4.04 24.69
C LYS A 236 -37.03 4.80 25.95
N THR A 237 -37.63 5.97 25.68
CA THR A 237 -38.99 6.30 26.13
C THR A 237 -39.24 6.50 27.62
N LYS A 238 -39.25 7.79 28.01
CA LYS A 238 -40.04 8.30 29.13
C LYS A 238 -41.52 7.98 28.91
N ARG A 239 -42.12 7.23 29.85
CA ARG A 239 -43.57 7.23 30.14
C ARG A 239 -43.77 7.10 31.66
N THR A 240 -44.87 7.66 32.09
CA THR A 240 -45.14 8.30 33.38
C THR A 240 -45.78 7.37 34.42
N LEU A 241 -45.46 7.62 35.70
CA LEU A 241 -46.28 7.52 36.94
C LEU A 241 -46.99 6.19 37.32
N SER A 242 -46.67 5.63 38.50
CA SER A 242 -47.50 5.76 39.74
C SER A 242 -47.01 4.90 40.94
N LYS A 243 -46.85 5.60 42.09
CA LYS A 243 -47.10 5.27 43.51
C LYS A 243 -46.59 3.96 44.20
N LEU A 244 -45.85 4.21 45.30
CA LEU A 244 -45.65 3.54 46.63
C LEU A 244 -46.72 2.53 47.12
N PRO A 245 -46.51 1.71 48.19
CA PRO A 245 -45.53 1.79 49.33
C PRO A 245 -44.78 0.45 49.60
N ASN A 246 -43.82 0.24 50.52
CA ASN A 246 -43.35 0.89 51.75
C ASN A 246 -41.83 1.16 51.69
#